data_AF-A0A9D1NJU0-F1
#
_entry.id   AF-A0A9D1NJU0-F1
#
_cell.length_a   1.000
_cell.length_b   1.000
_cell.length_c   1.000
_cell.angle_alpha   90.00
_cell.angle_beta   90.00
_cell.angle_gamma   90.00
#
_symmetry.space_group_name_H-M   'P 1'
#
loop_
_entity.id
_entity.type
_entity.pdbx_description
1 polymer ?
#
loop_
_entity_poly.entity_id
_entity_poly.type
_entity_poly.pdbx_seq_one_letter_code
_entity_poly.pdbx_strand_id
1 'polypeptide(L)'
;MADYHFFRRGGSDQLRIEKPEDLNAVETLDQKLWVALSMPVAGQELDERTLALLDADADGRVRVPEILAAVKFMRENTKDFSAFFAGKDEIALSAVAPDGIVAAAAKKILERLGKPDAEQLTLADVESATQTFDAQPFNGDGVIVPASAGDAAALAGFIRDAVAADGGSDDASGEKGVTAEQAAAFAQGAADVLCLLYTS
;
A
#
# COMPACT_ATOMS: atom_id res chain seq x y z
N MET A 1 -13.74 -17.02 28.82
CA MET A 1 -14.39 -17.14 27.49
C MET A 1 -14.73 -15.73 27.07
N ALA A 2 -14.33 -15.28 25.89
CA ALA A 2 -14.66 -13.92 25.44
C ALA A 2 -16.19 -13.79 25.31
N ASP A 3 -16.73 -12.64 25.73
CA ASP A 3 -18.16 -12.34 25.64
C ASP A 3 -18.41 -11.66 24.29
N TYR A 4 -18.94 -12.42 23.34
CA TYR A 4 -19.23 -11.93 21.98
C TYR A 4 -20.70 -11.52 21.85
N HIS A 5 -20.93 -10.35 21.27
CA HIS A 5 -22.27 -9.91 20.91
C HIS A 5 -22.53 -10.19 19.43
N PHE A 6 -23.72 -10.73 19.12
CA PHE A 6 -24.12 -11.05 17.76
C PHE A 6 -25.39 -10.29 17.39
N PHE A 7 -25.53 -9.98 16.11
CA PHE A 7 -26.79 -9.48 15.56
C PHE A 7 -27.23 -10.33 14.39
N ARG A 8 -28.54 -10.43 14.18
CA ARG A 8 -29.11 -11.24 13.11
C ARG A 8 -29.39 -10.41 11.88
N ARG A 9 -28.80 -10.77 10.74
CA ARG A 9 -29.08 -10.14 9.44
C ARG A 9 -28.93 -11.18 8.33
N GLY A 10 -29.90 -11.22 7.41
CA GLY A 10 -29.88 -12.18 6.30
C GLY A 10 -30.02 -13.65 6.72
N GLY A 11 -30.62 -13.92 7.90
CA GLY A 11 -30.83 -15.28 8.42
C GLY A 11 -29.67 -15.86 9.24
N SER A 12 -28.47 -15.28 9.16
CA SER A 12 -27.30 -15.66 9.96
C SER A 12 -27.05 -14.72 11.14
N ASP A 13 -26.40 -15.26 12.16
CA ASP A 13 -25.86 -14.47 13.28
C ASP A 13 -24.48 -13.96 12.85
N GLN A 14 -24.26 -12.65 12.99
CA GLN A 14 -23.04 -11.97 12.60
C GLN A 14 -22.38 -11.36 13.83
N LEU A 15 -21.06 -11.51 13.96
CA LEU A 15 -20.32 -10.91 15.06
C LEU A 15 -20.47 -9.39 15.03
N ARG A 16 -20.78 -8.81 16.18
CA ARG A 16 -20.75 -7.37 16.37
C ARG A 16 -19.44 -6.96 17.01
N ILE A 17 -18.76 -6.00 16.40
CA ILE A 17 -17.56 -5.34 16.92
C ILE A 17 -18.00 -3.95 17.41
N GLU A 18 -18.06 -3.76 18.73
CA GLU A 18 -18.48 -2.50 19.36
C GLU A 18 -17.39 -1.91 20.26
N LYS A 19 -16.47 -2.75 20.77
CA LYS A 19 -15.42 -2.33 21.70
C LYS A 19 -14.05 -2.95 21.37
N PRO A 20 -12.94 -2.36 21.85
CA PRO A 20 -11.58 -2.87 21.64
C PRO A 20 -11.40 -4.35 22.01
N GLU A 21 -12.10 -4.82 23.03
CA GLU A 21 -12.04 -6.20 23.50
C GLU A 21 -12.56 -7.20 22.45
N ASP A 22 -13.49 -6.79 21.60
CA ASP A 22 -14.06 -7.65 20.56
C ASP A 22 -13.02 -7.96 19.48
N LEU A 23 -12.28 -6.94 19.03
CA LEU A 23 -11.15 -7.11 18.10
C LEU A 23 -10.01 -7.91 18.75
N ASN A 24 -9.76 -7.67 20.04
CA ASN A 24 -8.76 -8.45 20.78
C ASN A 24 -9.10 -9.95 20.82
N ALA A 25 -10.38 -10.30 20.86
CA ALA A 25 -10.83 -11.67 20.96
C ALA A 25 -11.15 -12.32 19.60
N VAL A 26 -11.11 -11.59 18.49
CA VAL A 26 -11.63 -12.09 17.20
C VAL A 26 -10.93 -13.37 16.70
N GLU A 27 -9.67 -13.59 17.07
CA GLU A 27 -8.91 -14.80 16.74
C GLU A 27 -9.46 -16.06 17.42
N THR A 28 -10.16 -15.91 18.55
CA THR A 28 -10.78 -17.04 19.26
C THR A 28 -12.23 -17.30 18.82
N LEU A 29 -12.73 -16.53 17.84
CA LEU A 29 -14.08 -16.72 17.31
C LEU A 29 -14.14 -18.03 16.52
N ASP A 30 -15.17 -18.85 16.78
CA ASP A 30 -15.40 -20.06 15.99
C ASP A 30 -15.57 -19.69 14.52
N GLN A 31 -14.80 -20.35 13.64
CA GLN A 31 -14.80 -20.11 12.21
C GLN A 31 -16.19 -20.20 11.57
N LYS A 32 -17.10 -20.99 12.15
CA LYS A 32 -18.50 -21.15 11.67
C LYS A 32 -19.35 -19.89 11.81
N LEU A 33 -18.90 -18.92 12.62
CA LEU A 33 -19.59 -17.66 12.86
C LEU A 33 -19.11 -16.54 11.92
N TRP A 34 -18.14 -16.82 11.04
CA TRP A 34 -17.69 -15.89 10.02
C TRP A 34 -18.63 -15.93 8.82
N VAL A 35 -19.22 -14.78 8.51
CA VAL A 35 -20.25 -14.64 7.46
C VAL A 35 -19.65 -14.51 6.07
N ALA A 36 -18.46 -13.91 5.96
CA ALA A 36 -17.72 -13.75 4.72
C ALA A 36 -16.47 -14.64 4.73
N LEU A 37 -16.52 -15.79 4.05
CA LEU A 37 -15.34 -16.63 3.83
C LEU A 37 -14.42 -16.03 2.76
N SER A 38 -14.95 -15.16 1.91
CA SER A 38 -14.24 -14.49 0.82
C SER A 38 -15.03 -13.27 0.36
N MET A 39 -14.60 -12.08 0.75
CA MET A 39 -15.21 -10.79 0.39
C MET A 39 -14.47 -10.19 -0.81
N PRO A 40 -15.15 -9.82 -1.92
CA PRO A 40 -14.50 -9.13 -3.02
C PRO A 40 -13.92 -7.78 -2.59
N VAL A 41 -12.75 -7.43 -3.11
CA VAL A 41 -12.13 -6.11 -2.90
C VAL A 41 -12.92 -4.99 -3.60
N ALA A 42 -13.54 -5.30 -4.73
CA ALA A 42 -14.29 -4.34 -5.54
C ALA A 42 -15.82 -4.47 -5.40
N GLY A 43 -16.53 -3.39 -5.70
CA GLY A 43 -18.00 -3.36 -5.76
C GLY A 43 -18.70 -3.55 -4.42
N GLN A 44 -17.99 -3.27 -3.31
CA GLN A 44 -18.57 -3.18 -1.98
C GLN A 44 -18.94 -1.72 -1.66
N GLU A 45 -19.77 -1.50 -0.64
CA GLU A 45 -20.02 -0.15 -0.08
C GLU A 45 -18.84 0.36 0.78
N LEU A 46 -17.67 -0.25 0.65
CA LEU A 46 -16.43 0.07 1.38
C LEU A 46 -15.38 0.59 0.40
N ASP A 47 -14.43 1.37 0.91
CA ASP A 47 -13.32 1.88 0.11
C ASP A 47 -12.45 0.73 -0.43
N GLU A 48 -12.36 0.63 -1.76
CA GLU A 48 -11.66 -0.46 -2.44
C GLU A 48 -10.16 -0.44 -2.14
N ARG A 49 -9.55 0.74 -1.97
CA ARG A 49 -8.13 0.88 -1.63
C ARG A 49 -7.83 0.28 -0.26
N THR A 50 -8.71 0.52 0.72
CA THR A 50 -8.62 -0.07 2.05
C THR A 50 -8.76 -1.59 2.01
N LEU A 51 -9.67 -2.12 1.18
CA LEU A 51 -9.83 -3.57 1.01
C LEU A 51 -8.63 -4.21 0.31
N ALA A 52 -8.03 -3.53 -0.66
CA ALA A 52 -6.82 -3.99 -1.34
C ALA A 52 -5.61 -4.09 -0.39
N LEU A 53 -5.54 -3.26 0.66
CA LEU A 53 -4.50 -3.37 1.69
C LEU A 53 -4.65 -4.63 2.57
N LEU A 54 -5.86 -5.21 2.63
CA LEU A 54 -6.11 -6.46 3.36
C LEU A 54 -5.85 -7.70 2.49
N ASP A 55 -6.00 -7.58 1.17
CA ASP A 55 -5.76 -8.64 0.18
C ASP A 55 -4.26 -8.85 -0.03
N ALA A 56 -3.67 -9.70 0.81
CA ALA A 56 -2.23 -9.88 0.91
C ALA A 56 -1.64 -10.71 -0.25
N ASP A 57 -2.46 -11.53 -0.91
CA ASP A 57 -2.06 -12.30 -2.09
C ASP A 57 -2.50 -11.69 -3.43
N ALA A 58 -3.21 -10.54 -3.37
CA ALA A 58 -3.68 -9.76 -4.52
C ALA A 58 -4.59 -10.57 -5.47
N ASP A 59 -5.39 -11.50 -4.93
CA ASP A 59 -6.34 -12.32 -5.70
C ASP A 59 -7.72 -11.64 -5.90
N GLY A 60 -7.87 -10.43 -5.34
CA GLY A 60 -9.09 -9.62 -5.37
C GLY A 60 -10.10 -10.00 -4.28
N ARG A 61 -9.72 -10.81 -3.29
CA ARG A 61 -10.64 -11.32 -2.26
C ARG A 61 -10.01 -11.36 -0.87
N VAL A 62 -10.63 -10.63 0.06
CA VAL A 62 -10.27 -10.68 1.48
C VAL A 62 -10.90 -11.89 2.18
N ARG A 63 -10.08 -12.65 2.93
CA ARG A 63 -10.47 -13.87 3.66
C ARG A 63 -10.11 -13.76 5.15
N VAL A 64 -10.66 -14.69 5.95
CA VAL A 64 -10.45 -14.72 7.41
C VAL A 64 -8.97 -14.65 7.82
N PRO A 65 -8.03 -15.42 7.22
CA PRO A 65 -6.62 -15.35 7.62
C PRO A 65 -6.01 -13.95 7.44
N GLU A 66 -6.43 -13.22 6.42
CA GLU A 66 -5.93 -11.86 6.13
C GLU A 66 -6.49 -10.84 7.11
N ILE A 67 -7.77 -10.96 7.47
CA ILE A 67 -8.38 -10.16 8.54
C ILE A 67 -7.64 -10.41 9.86
N LEU A 68 -7.37 -11.67 10.21
CA LEU A 68 -6.63 -12.01 11.42
C LEU A 68 -5.19 -11.49 11.40
N ALA A 69 -4.52 -11.55 10.24
CA ALA A 69 -3.20 -10.98 10.05
C ALA A 69 -3.19 -9.45 10.25
N ALA A 70 -4.18 -8.75 9.69
CA ALA A 70 -4.34 -7.31 9.87
C ALA A 70 -4.60 -6.94 11.35
N VAL A 71 -5.47 -7.68 12.04
CA VAL A 71 -5.73 -7.48 13.47
C VAL A 71 -4.46 -7.73 14.30
N LYS A 72 -3.70 -8.77 13.98
CA LYS A 72 -2.41 -9.04 14.61
C LYS A 72 -1.42 -7.90 14.38
N PHE A 73 -1.28 -7.43 13.14
CA PHE A 73 -0.42 -6.30 12.79
C PHE A 73 -0.78 -5.04 13.58
N MET A 74 -2.07 -4.70 13.64
CA MET A 74 -2.55 -3.56 14.42
C MET A 74 -2.22 -3.71 15.91
N ARG A 75 -2.41 -4.91 16.48
CA ARG A 75 -2.08 -5.20 17.89
C ARG A 75 -0.59 -5.03 18.19
N GLU A 76 0.28 -5.46 17.28
CA GLU A 76 1.74 -5.35 17.45
C GLU A 76 2.23 -3.90 17.31
N ASN A 77 1.46 -3.03 16.64
CA ASN A 77 1.86 -1.66 16.32
C ASN A 77 1.06 -0.58 17.06
N THR A 78 0.13 -0.95 17.95
CA THR A 78 -0.62 -0.01 18.79
C THR A 78 -0.60 -0.45 20.24
N LYS A 79 -0.82 0.50 21.17
CA LYS A 79 -0.92 0.17 22.60
C LYS A 79 -2.18 -0.63 22.90
N ASP A 80 -3.28 -0.26 22.26
CA ASP A 80 -4.56 -0.94 22.30
C ASP A 80 -5.44 -0.50 21.12
N PHE A 81 -6.55 -1.20 20.92
CA PHE A 81 -7.47 -0.90 19.82
C PHE A 81 -8.38 0.31 20.06
N SER A 82 -8.39 0.94 21.26
CA SER A 82 -9.32 2.04 21.57
C SER A 82 -9.16 3.23 20.64
N ALA A 83 -7.95 3.45 20.12
CA ALA A 83 -7.65 4.49 19.14
C ALA A 83 -8.52 4.40 17.87
N PHE A 84 -8.98 3.21 17.49
CA PHE A 84 -9.73 2.98 16.25
C PHE A 84 -11.26 3.11 16.41
N PHE A 85 -11.79 3.15 17.64
CA PHE A 85 -13.23 3.24 17.89
C PHE A 85 -13.75 4.68 17.97
N ALA A 86 -12.86 5.67 17.88
CA ALA A 86 -13.24 7.08 17.89
C ALA A 86 -13.84 7.57 16.56
N GLY A 87 -13.75 6.78 15.48
CA GLY A 87 -14.30 7.13 14.16
C GLY A 87 -13.62 8.36 13.54
N LYS A 88 -12.34 8.57 13.83
CA LYS A 88 -11.55 9.69 13.34
C LYS A 88 -10.63 9.26 12.21
N ASP A 89 -10.23 10.22 11.39
CA ASP A 89 -9.23 10.10 10.32
C ASP A 89 -7.79 10.37 10.82
N GLU A 90 -7.58 10.31 12.14
CA GLU A 90 -6.30 10.59 12.80
C GLU A 90 -5.96 9.51 13.83
N ILE A 91 -4.67 9.28 14.03
CA ILE A 91 -4.14 8.48 15.14
C ILE A 91 -3.15 9.31 15.95
N ALA A 92 -3.32 9.31 17.27
CA ALA A 92 -2.33 9.91 18.16
C ALA A 92 -1.05 9.08 18.17
N LEU A 93 0.12 9.72 18.06
CA LEU A 93 1.41 9.03 18.13
C LEU A 93 1.61 8.34 19.49
N SER A 94 0.96 8.87 20.53
CA SER A 94 0.93 8.26 21.86
C SER A 94 0.16 6.93 21.91
N ALA A 95 -0.72 6.64 20.93
CA ALA A 95 -1.45 5.39 20.82
C ALA A 95 -0.71 4.31 20.01
N VAL A 96 0.32 4.70 19.24
CA VAL A 96 1.18 3.77 18.50
C VAL A 96 2.16 3.11 19.47
N ALA A 97 2.49 1.84 19.22
CA ALA A 97 3.50 1.13 19.99
C ALA A 97 4.88 1.83 19.82
N PRO A 98 5.59 2.15 20.91
CA PRO A 98 6.89 2.79 20.82
C PRO A 98 7.90 1.88 20.11
N ASP A 99 8.83 2.48 19.38
CA ASP A 99 9.97 1.80 18.71
C ASP A 99 9.60 0.77 17.63
N GLY A 100 8.32 0.65 17.27
CA GLY A 100 7.84 -0.17 16.15
C GLY A 100 7.99 0.49 14.79
N ILE A 101 7.80 -0.31 13.72
CA ILE A 101 7.89 0.16 12.33
C ILE A 101 6.89 1.29 12.05
N VAL A 102 5.67 1.21 12.60
CA VAL A 102 4.64 2.23 12.43
C VAL A 102 5.02 3.54 13.11
N ALA A 103 5.58 3.51 14.32
CA ALA A 103 6.05 4.73 14.99
C ALA A 103 7.20 5.41 14.22
N ALA A 104 8.14 4.62 13.69
CA ALA A 104 9.22 5.15 12.85
C ALA A 104 8.68 5.74 11.53
N ALA A 105 7.73 5.06 10.89
CA ALA A 105 7.10 5.54 9.66
C ALA A 105 6.31 6.83 9.89
N ALA A 106 5.50 6.90 10.95
CA ALA A 106 4.72 8.08 11.30
C ALA A 106 5.61 9.31 11.52
N LYS A 107 6.70 9.16 12.29
CA LYS A 107 7.68 10.23 12.50
C LYS A 107 8.31 10.70 11.18
N LYS A 108 8.75 9.77 10.34
CA LYS A 108 9.33 10.11 9.03
C LYS A 108 8.36 10.84 8.11
N ILE A 109 7.09 10.44 8.10
CA ILE A 109 6.03 11.12 7.34
C ILE A 109 5.90 12.56 7.83
N LEU A 110 5.76 12.77 9.14
CA LEU A 110 5.60 14.09 9.73
C LEU A 110 6.83 14.98 9.52
N GLU A 111 8.05 14.45 9.67
CA GLU A 111 9.30 15.16 9.38
C GLU A 111 9.34 15.64 7.92
N ARG A 112 9.00 14.76 6.96
CA ARG A 112 8.96 15.10 5.52
C ARG A 112 7.96 16.19 5.20
N LEU A 113 6.82 16.20 5.89
CA LEU A 113 5.79 17.22 5.75
C LEU A 113 6.12 18.53 6.49
N GLY A 114 7.29 18.62 7.14
CA GLY A 114 7.68 19.80 7.91
C GLY A 114 6.90 19.97 9.22
N LYS A 115 6.38 18.88 9.78
CA LYS A 115 5.58 18.83 11.02
C LYS A 115 6.23 17.95 12.11
N PRO A 116 7.53 18.10 12.44
CA PRO A 116 8.24 17.18 13.33
C PRO A 116 7.67 17.12 14.76
N ASP A 117 7.02 18.19 15.21
CA ASP A 117 6.45 18.31 16.56
C ASP A 117 4.97 17.91 16.64
N ALA A 118 4.38 17.40 15.55
CA ALA A 118 2.99 16.96 15.56
C ALA A 118 2.81 15.72 16.44
N GLU A 119 1.77 15.73 17.28
CA GLU A 119 1.46 14.62 18.19
C GLU A 119 0.51 13.58 17.58
N GLN A 120 0.04 13.82 16.36
CA GLN A 120 -0.97 13.02 15.68
C GLN A 120 -0.62 12.92 14.20
N LEU A 121 -1.01 11.81 13.57
CA LEU A 121 -0.87 11.55 12.15
C LEU A 121 -2.26 11.39 11.55
N THR A 122 -2.58 12.17 10.51
CA THR A 122 -3.86 12.08 9.80
C THR A 122 -3.74 11.21 8.54
N LEU A 123 -4.87 10.71 8.03
CA LEU A 123 -4.91 10.03 6.73
C LEU A 123 -4.39 10.94 5.61
N ALA A 124 -4.75 12.23 5.63
CA ALA A 124 -4.27 13.21 4.66
C ALA A 124 -2.74 13.39 4.69
N ASP A 125 -2.11 13.29 5.87
CA ASP A 125 -0.64 13.33 5.99
C ASP A 125 -0.02 12.10 5.31
N VAL A 126 -0.58 10.91 5.52
CA VAL A 126 -0.11 9.67 4.89
C VAL A 126 -0.24 9.77 3.38
N GLU A 127 -1.41 10.20 2.87
CA GLU A 127 -1.66 10.36 1.44
C GLU A 127 -0.71 11.38 0.79
N SER A 128 -0.50 12.54 1.45
CA SER A 128 0.42 13.56 0.97
C SER A 128 1.87 13.06 0.93
N ALA A 129 2.28 12.29 1.94
CA ALA A 129 3.62 11.71 1.98
C ALA A 129 3.83 10.59 0.94
N THR A 130 2.80 9.79 0.65
CA THR A 130 2.81 8.80 -0.44
C THR A 130 2.95 9.51 -1.78
N GLN A 131 2.13 10.51 -2.09
CA GLN A 131 2.22 11.28 -3.33
C GLN A 131 3.59 11.94 -3.51
N THR A 132 4.16 12.48 -2.43
CA THR A 132 5.49 13.09 -2.46
C THR A 132 6.60 12.06 -2.71
N PHE A 133 6.41 10.83 -2.25
CA PHE A 133 7.34 9.73 -2.48
C PHE A 133 7.23 9.17 -3.89
N ASP A 134 6.01 8.95 -4.37
CA ASP A 134 5.71 8.46 -5.73
C ASP A 134 6.24 9.43 -6.80
N ALA A 135 6.18 10.74 -6.53
CA ALA A 135 6.72 11.77 -7.41
C ALA A 135 8.27 11.85 -7.47
N GLN A 136 8.98 11.07 -6.64
CA GLN A 136 10.45 11.08 -6.69
C GLN A 136 10.96 10.29 -7.89
N PRO A 137 12.01 10.77 -8.59
CA PRO A 137 12.59 10.02 -9.70
C PRO A 137 13.16 8.64 -9.31
N PHE A 138 13.35 8.39 -8.02
CA PHE A 138 13.73 7.10 -7.45
C PHE A 138 12.76 6.69 -6.34
N ASN A 139 11.49 6.54 -6.70
CA ASN A 139 10.42 6.07 -5.81
C ASN A 139 10.50 4.53 -5.54
N GLY A 140 11.28 3.79 -6.34
CA GLY A 140 11.52 2.37 -6.13
C GLY A 140 10.42 1.42 -6.60
N ASP A 141 9.55 1.87 -7.52
CA ASP A 141 8.50 1.04 -8.14
C ASP A 141 9.02 0.10 -9.24
N GLY A 142 10.32 0.20 -9.59
CA GLY A 142 10.97 -0.60 -10.62
C GLY A 142 10.88 0.00 -12.03
N VAL A 143 10.30 1.19 -12.17
CA VAL A 143 10.23 1.97 -13.40
C VAL A 143 11.21 3.14 -13.28
N ILE A 144 12.01 3.36 -14.32
CA ILE A 144 12.97 4.46 -14.37
C ILE A 144 12.49 5.48 -15.41
N VAL A 145 12.20 6.69 -14.94
CA VAL A 145 11.73 7.80 -15.77
C VAL A 145 12.90 8.65 -16.28
N PRO A 146 12.72 9.46 -17.35
CA PRO A 146 13.80 10.32 -17.84
C PRO A 146 14.37 11.28 -16.77
N ALA A 147 13.54 11.70 -15.81
CA ALA A 147 13.98 12.56 -14.71
C ALA A 147 14.99 11.87 -13.76
N SER A 148 14.99 10.54 -13.68
CA SER A 148 15.94 9.76 -12.85
C SER A 148 17.39 9.90 -13.33
N ALA A 149 17.60 10.31 -14.58
CA ALA A 149 18.93 10.51 -15.15
C ALA A 149 19.64 11.77 -14.62
N GLY A 150 18.94 12.68 -13.92
CA GLY A 150 19.50 13.96 -13.49
C GLY A 150 20.09 14.74 -14.67
N ASP A 151 21.34 15.18 -14.55
CA ASP A 151 22.04 15.95 -15.58
C ASP A 151 22.59 15.09 -16.75
N ALA A 152 22.46 13.76 -16.70
CA ALA A 152 22.95 12.86 -17.73
C ALA A 152 22.01 12.83 -18.95
N ALA A 153 22.08 13.86 -19.80
CA ALA A 153 21.20 14.04 -20.96
C ALA A 153 21.14 12.83 -21.91
N ALA A 154 22.26 12.12 -22.10
CA ALA A 154 22.30 10.91 -22.93
C ALA A 154 21.48 9.75 -22.33
N LEU A 155 21.53 9.59 -21.00
CA LEU A 155 20.74 8.58 -20.29
C LEU A 155 19.24 8.93 -20.31
N ALA A 156 18.91 10.21 -20.12
CA ALA A 156 17.52 10.69 -20.28
C ALA A 156 17.01 10.46 -21.71
N GLY A 157 17.87 10.66 -22.72
CA GLY A 157 17.56 10.37 -24.12
C GLY A 157 17.28 8.89 -24.36
N PHE A 158 18.16 8.01 -23.88
CA PHE A 158 17.98 6.56 -23.96
C PHE A 158 16.63 6.11 -23.38
N ILE A 159 16.25 6.63 -22.21
CA ILE A 159 14.96 6.28 -21.57
C ILE A 159 13.79 6.74 -22.44
N ARG A 160 13.83 7.98 -22.97
CA ARG A 160 12.77 8.48 -23.85
C ARG A 160 12.64 7.67 -25.13
N ASP A 161 13.75 7.29 -25.74
CA ASP A 161 13.76 6.50 -26.97
C ASP A 161 13.22 5.08 -26.73
N ALA A 162 13.58 4.48 -25.60
CA ALA A 162 13.04 3.19 -25.18
C ALA A 162 11.53 3.25 -24.96
N VAL A 163 11.02 4.25 -24.22
CA VAL A 163 9.57 4.49 -24.05
C VAL A 163 8.87 4.69 -25.40
N ALA A 164 9.48 5.43 -26.33
CA ALA A 164 8.91 5.66 -27.65
C ALA A 164 8.84 4.39 -28.51
N ALA A 165 9.71 3.40 -28.26
CA ALA A 165 9.78 2.17 -29.02
C ALA A 165 8.72 1.14 -28.62
N ASP A 166 8.40 1.01 -27.32
CA ASP A 166 7.51 -0.05 -26.82
C ASP A 166 6.29 0.46 -26.02
N GLY A 167 6.19 1.77 -25.80
CA GLY A 167 5.12 2.42 -25.03
C GLY A 167 5.43 2.64 -23.55
N GLY A 168 6.53 2.08 -23.04
CA GLY A 168 6.96 2.20 -21.66
C GLY A 168 6.03 1.56 -20.63
N SER A 169 6.38 1.69 -19.36
CA SER A 169 5.55 1.33 -18.21
C SER A 169 5.12 2.59 -17.46
N ASP A 170 3.97 2.53 -16.79
CA ASP A 170 3.51 3.61 -15.91
C ASP A 170 4.33 3.61 -14.62
N ASP A 171 4.97 4.73 -14.33
CA ASP A 171 5.63 5.01 -13.05
C ASP A 171 4.60 5.53 -12.03
N ALA A 172 4.84 5.33 -10.73
CA ALA A 172 3.97 5.78 -9.65
C ALA A 172 3.74 7.32 -9.65
N SER A 173 4.66 8.11 -10.21
CA SER A 173 4.50 9.55 -10.43
C SER A 173 3.46 9.90 -11.51
N GLY A 174 3.05 8.93 -12.33
CA GLY A 174 2.20 9.11 -13.51
C GLY A 174 2.97 9.42 -14.80
N GLU A 175 4.31 9.49 -14.76
CA GLU A 175 5.14 9.57 -15.95
C GLU A 175 5.34 8.19 -16.61
N LYS A 176 5.78 8.20 -17.87
CA LYS A 176 6.22 6.98 -18.56
C LYS A 176 7.71 6.76 -18.36
N GLY A 177 8.08 5.55 -17.96
CA GLY A 177 9.46 5.12 -17.87
C GLY A 177 9.67 3.73 -18.44
N VAL A 178 10.81 3.13 -18.12
CA VAL A 178 11.15 1.77 -18.52
C VAL A 178 11.51 0.91 -17.32
N THR A 179 11.08 -0.34 -17.36
CA THR A 179 11.60 -1.39 -16.47
C THR A 179 13.01 -1.82 -16.89
N ALA A 180 13.69 -2.59 -16.03
CA ALA A 180 14.99 -3.17 -16.36
C ALA A 180 14.94 -4.04 -17.62
N GLU A 181 13.85 -4.81 -17.78
CA GLU A 181 13.60 -5.68 -18.93
C GLU A 181 13.41 -4.87 -20.22
N GLN A 182 12.61 -3.81 -20.17
CA GLN A 182 12.37 -2.92 -21.33
C GLN A 182 13.65 -2.21 -21.76
N ALA A 183 14.42 -1.69 -20.80
CA ALA A 183 15.71 -1.06 -21.07
C ALA A 183 16.70 -2.04 -21.74
N ALA A 184 16.78 -3.28 -21.24
CA ALA A 184 17.63 -4.31 -21.81
C ALA A 184 17.19 -4.71 -23.23
N ALA A 185 15.88 -4.88 -23.45
CA ALA A 185 15.33 -5.21 -24.76
C ALA A 185 15.61 -4.11 -25.79
N PHE A 186 15.44 -2.84 -25.41
CA PHE A 186 15.75 -1.71 -26.27
C PHE A 186 17.24 -1.64 -26.62
N ALA A 187 18.13 -1.82 -25.63
CA ALA A 187 19.57 -1.84 -25.86
C ALA A 187 20.00 -2.97 -26.83
N GLN A 188 19.40 -4.16 -26.68
CA GLN A 188 19.66 -5.28 -27.58
C GLN A 188 19.17 -4.98 -29.00
N GLY A 189 17.95 -4.46 -29.15
CA GLY A 189 17.41 -4.10 -30.46
C GLY A 189 18.23 -3.02 -31.17
N ALA A 190 18.73 -2.04 -30.44
CA ALA A 190 19.65 -1.02 -30.97
C ALA A 190 20.97 -1.64 -31.46
N ALA A 191 21.54 -2.58 -30.71
CA ALA A 191 22.75 -3.29 -31.11
C ALA A 191 22.54 -4.13 -32.38
N ASP A 192 21.41 -4.83 -32.48
CA ASP A 192 21.07 -5.67 -33.65
C ASP A 192 20.93 -4.82 -34.93
N VAL A 193 20.27 -3.66 -34.83
CA VAL A 193 20.13 -2.71 -35.94
C VAL A 193 21.50 -2.17 -36.39
N LEU A 194 22.37 -1.80 -35.45
CA LEU A 194 23.73 -1.35 -35.76
C LEU A 194 24.52 -2.45 -36.48
N CYS A 195 24.45 -3.70 -36.01
CA CYS A 195 25.10 -4.82 -36.68
C CYS A 195 24.64 -5.00 -38.14
N LEU A 196 23.35 -4.86 -38.42
CA LEU A 196 22.82 -4.93 -39.80
C LEU A 196 23.34 -3.79 -40.67
N LEU A 197 23.43 -2.57 -40.13
CA LEU A 197 23.91 -1.39 -40.88
C LEU A 197 25.41 -1.42 -41.21
N TYR A 198 26.23 -2.12 -40.42
CA TYR A 198 27.68 -2.23 -40.63
C TYR A 198 28.14 -3.54 -41.28
N THR A 199 27.22 -4.48 -41.53
CA THR A 199 27.49 -5.72 -42.28
C THR A 199 26.89 -5.73 -43.69
N SER A 200 26.25 -4.62 -44.11
CA SER A 200 25.75 -4.34 -45.47
C SER A 200 26.76 -3.53 -46.28
#